data_AF-A0A2P7QW00-F1
#
_entry.id   AF-A0A2P7QW00-F1
#
_cell.length_a   1.000
_cell.length_b   1.000
_cell.length_c   1.000
_cell.angle_alpha   90.00
_cell.angle_beta   90.00
_cell.angle_gamma   90.00
#
_symmetry.space_group_name_H-M   'P 1'
#
loop_
_entity.id
_entity.type
_entity.pdbx_description
1 polymer ?
#
loop_
_entity_poly.entity_id
_entity_poly.type
_entity_poly.pdbx_seq_one_letter_code
_entity_poly.pdbx_strand_id
1 'polypeptide(L)' 'MTGQETVITRKRRGPSPTGRGVLVGVRLHAEQLAAVDAWCASQEDSPTRPEAIRRLIEKGLRA' A
#
# COMPACT_ATOMS: atom_id res chain seq x y z
N MET A 1 -37.43 5.01 9.27
CA MET A 1 -36.73 3.70 9.29
C MET A 1 -35.50 3.88 8.42
N THR A 2 -34.25 3.77 8.87
CA THR A 2 -33.67 3.06 10.01
C THR A 2 -32.30 3.71 10.24
N GLY A 3 -31.99 4.15 11.47
CA GLY A 3 -30.67 4.71 11.79
C GLY A 3 -29.61 3.63 11.67
N GLN A 4 -28.55 3.88 10.89
CA GLN A 4 -27.41 2.99 10.84
C GLN A 4 -26.59 3.19 12.12
N GLU A 5 -26.67 2.21 13.00
CA GLU A 5 -25.89 2.15 14.22
C GLU A 5 -24.43 1.82 13.86
N THR A 6 -23.57 2.84 13.83
CA THR A 6 -22.14 2.62 13.65
C THR A 6 -21.54 2.18 14.99
N VAL A 7 -21.29 0.88 15.15
CA VAL A 7 -20.48 0.35 16.24
C VAL A 7 -19.09 0.96 16.13
N ILE A 8 -18.80 2.01 16.92
CA ILE A 8 -17.46 2.59 17.00
C ILE A 8 -16.58 1.62 17.78
N THR A 9 -16.06 0.60 17.10
CA THR A 9 -15.02 -0.26 17.66
C THR A 9 -13.78 0.59 17.89
N ARG A 10 -13.46 0.88 19.15
CA ARG A 10 -12.19 1.51 19.54
C ARG A 10 -11.05 0.58 19.11
N LYS A 11 -10.36 0.91 18.01
CA LYS A 11 -9.22 0.13 17.53
C LYS A 11 -8.16 0.11 18.63
N ARG A 12 -7.83 -1.08 19.11
CA ARG A 12 -6.67 -1.32 19.99
C ARG A 12 -5.45 -0.77 19.24
N ARG A 13 -4.75 0.21 19.81
CA ARG A 13 -3.53 0.76 19.21
C ARG A 13 -2.59 -0.43 19.01
N GLY A 14 -2.23 -0.69 17.76
CA GLY A 14 -1.34 -1.79 17.40
C GLY A 14 0.01 -1.64 18.11
N PRO A 15 0.87 -2.67 18.04
CA PRO A 15 2.21 -2.61 18.60
C PRO A 15 2.94 -1.34 18.15
N SER A 16 3.77 -0.79 19.03
CA SER A 16 4.57 0.41 18.73
C SER A 16 5.31 0.23 17.39
N PRO A 17 5.36 1.27 16.54
CA PRO A 17 6.05 1.19 15.26
C PRO A 17 7.48 0.69 15.45
N THR A 18 7.90 -0.28 14.65
CA THR A 18 9.20 -0.96 14.71
C THR A 18 10.40 -0.08 14.31
N GLY A 19 10.20 1.24 14.21
CA GLY A 19 11.26 2.23 13.94
C GLY A 19 11.82 2.24 12.51
N ARG A 20 11.33 1.40 11.60
CA ARG A 20 11.84 1.30 10.23
C ARG A 20 10.86 1.92 9.23
N GLY A 21 11.22 3.11 8.73
CA GLY A 21 10.46 3.84 7.70
C GLY A 21 9.19 4.54 8.22
N VAL A 22 8.68 5.48 7.42
CA VAL A 22 7.40 6.16 7.67
C VAL A 22 6.32 5.45 6.85
N LEU A 23 5.24 4.99 7.51
CA LEU A 23 4.10 4.39 6.82
C LEU A 23 3.32 5.49 6.08
N VAL A 24 3.27 5.40 4.75
CA VAL A 24 2.44 6.25 3.90
C VAL A 24 1.32 5.38 3.32
N GLY A 25 0.10 5.54 3.83
CA GLY A 25 -1.09 4.83 3.34
C GLY A 25 -1.78 5.61 2.23
N VAL A 26 -1.71 5.12 0.99
CA VAL A 26 -2.37 5.72 -0.18
C VAL A 26 -3.49 4.81 -0.67
N ARG A 27 -4.62 5.39 -1.06
CA ARG A 27 -5.71 4.66 -1.73
C ARG A 27 -5.42 4.63 -3.23
N LEU A 28 -5.20 3.43 -3.77
CA LEU A 28 -5.00 3.21 -5.20
C LEU A 28 -6.28 2.65 -5.83
N HIS A 29 -6.58 3.09 -7.05
CA HIS A 29 -7.67 2.54 -7.85
C HIS A 29 -7.28 1.17 -8.42
N ALA A 30 -8.28 0.37 -8.83
CA ALA A 30 -8.07 -0.99 -9.31
C ALA A 30 -7.10 -1.07 -10.51
N GLU A 31 -7.19 -0.11 -11.43
CA GLU A 31 -6.29 -0.01 -12.59
C GLU A 31 -4.84 0.22 -12.18
N GLN A 32 -4.60 1.10 -11.20
CA GLN A 32 -3.26 1.37 -10.69
C GLN A 32 -2.66 0.15 -9.99
N LEU A 33 -3.48 -0.59 -9.24
CA LEU A 33 -3.06 -1.85 -8.62
C LEU A 33 -2.72 -2.92 -9.67
N ALA A 34 -3.55 -3.05 -10.71
CA ALA A 34 -3.32 -3.99 -11.80
C ALA A 34 -2.02 -3.65 -12.56
N ALA A 35 -1.74 -2.37 -12.79
CA ALA A 35 -0.49 -1.93 -13.42
C ALA A 35 0.74 -2.27 -12.56
N VAL A 36 0.67 -2.08 -11.24
CA VAL A 36 1.75 -2.46 -10.31
C VAL A 36 1.95 -3.98 -10.29
N ASP A 37 0.86 -4.76 -10.26
CA ASP A 37 0.93 -6.22 -10.26
C ASP A 37 1.50 -6.77 -11.58
N ALA A 38 1.11 -6.19 -12.72
CA ALA A 38 1.69 -6.53 -14.02
C ALA A 38 3.18 -6.20 -14.09
N TRP A 39 3.57 -5.04 -13.53
CA TRP A 39 4.98 -4.66 -13.45
C TRP A 39 5.76 -5.63 -12.56
N CYS A 40 5.25 -5.99 -11.38
CA CYS A 40 5.83 -7.03 -10.51
C CYS A 40 6.09 -8.33 -11.27
N ALA A 41 5.10 -8.82 -12.02
CA ALA A 41 5.19 -10.07 -12.77
C ALA A 41 6.22 -10.04 -13.91
N SER A 42 6.55 -8.84 -14.42
CA SER A 42 7.59 -8.68 -15.45
C SER A 42 9.02 -8.66 -14.89
N GLN A 43 9.20 -8.55 -13.57
CA GLN A 43 10.53 -8.54 -12.96
C GLN A 43 10.98 -9.98 -12.64
N GLU A 44 12.25 -10.28 -12.90
CA GLU A 44 12.84 -11.61 -12.69
C GLU A 44 12.73 -12.07 -11.23
N ASP A 45 12.87 -11.14 -10.27
CA ASP A 45 12.83 -11.42 -8.84
C ASP A 45 11.41 -11.38 -8.23
N SER A 46 10.38 -11.11 -9.04
CA SER A 46 8.96 -11.07 -8.62
C SER A 46 8.76 -10.31 -7.30
N PRO A 47 9.13 -9.01 -7.23
CA PRO A 47 9.16 -8.27 -5.98
C PRO A 47 7.76 -8.14 -5.38
N THR A 48 7.70 -8.10 -4.05
CA THR A 48 6.45 -7.79 -3.34
C THR A 48 5.93 -6.40 -3.73
N ARG A 49 4.60 -6.19 -3.70
CA ARG A 49 3.99 -4.89 -4.05
C ARG A 49 4.65 -3.66 -3.38
N PRO A 50 4.96 -3.66 -2.07
CA PRO A 50 5.61 -2.52 -1.44
C PRO A 50 7.01 -2.25 -2.00
N GLU A 51 7.74 -3.31 -2.35
CA GLU A 51 9.07 -3.20 -2.93
C GLU A 51 9.03 -2.70 -4.37
N ALA A 52 8.06 -3.20 -5.15
CA ALA A 52 7.81 -2.71 -6.49
C ALA A 52 7.48 -1.21 -6.51
N ILE A 53 6.63 -0.75 -5.60
CA ILE A 53 6.29 0.67 -5.47
C ILE A 53 7.55 1.50 -5.16
N ARG A 54 8.44 1.05 -4.27
CA ARG A 54 9.72 1.75 -3.99
C ARG A 54 10.57 1.88 -5.24
N ARG A 55 10.75 0.79 -5.98
CA ARG A 55 11.53 0.78 -7.23
C ARG A 55 10.91 1.67 -8.31
N LEU A 56 9.58 1.66 -8.44
CA LEU A 56 8.87 2.53 -9.38
C LEU A 56 9.03 4.01 -9.00
N ILE A 57 9.02 4.35 -7.71
CA ILE A 57 9.30 5.71 -7.23
C ILE A 57 10.74 6.11 -7.57
N GLU A 58 11.73 5.26 -7.30
CA GLU A 58 13.12 5.54 -7.65
C GLU A 58 13.31 5.73 -9.15
N LYS A 59 12.67 4.89 -9.98
CA LYS A 59 12.69 5.03 -11.44
C LYS A 59 12.05 6.35 -11.90
N GLY A 60 10.93 6.76 -11.32
CA GLY A 60 10.23 8.00 -11.67
C GLY A 60 10.92 9.28 -11.21
N LEU A 61 11.69 9.23 -10.11
CA LEU A 61 12.41 10.39 -9.56
C LEU A 61 13.84 10.56 -10.11
N ARG A 62 14.41 9.52 -10.74
CA ARG A 62 15.72 9.60 -11.41
C ARG A 62 15.63 10.06 -12.87
N ALA A 63 14.42 10.21 -13.40
CA ALA A 63 14.14 10.69 -14.75
C ALA A 63 14.34 12.21 -14.87
#